data_AF-A0A432UVK9-F1
#
_entry.id   AF-A0A432UVK9-F1
#
_cell.length_a   1.000
_cell.length_b   1.000
_cell.length_c   1.000
_cell.angle_alpha   90.00
_cell.angle_beta   90.00
_cell.angle_gamma   90.00
#
_symmetry.space_group_name_H-M   'P 1'
#
loop_
_entity.id
_entity.type
_entity.pdbx_description
1 polymer ?
#
loop_
_entity_poly.entity_id
_entity_poly.type
_entity_poly.pdbx_seq_one_letter_code
_entity_poly.pdbx_strand_id
1 'polypeptide(L)' 'DRRFLARSMPSLESYFHYRNLDVSTLKELALRWAPKVAKGFYKESQHLALADIRDSIDELRYYRKHFILSTSTVS' A
#
# COMPACT_ATOMS: atom_id res chain seq x y z
N ASP A 1 -1.65 -7.68 10.34
CA ASP A 1 -1.55 -6.86 11.58
C ASP A 1 -2.85 -6.71 12.36
N ARG A 2 -3.95 -6.27 11.76
CA ARG A 2 -5.19 -5.97 12.52
C ARG A 2 -5.70 -7.12 13.41
N ARG A 3 -5.66 -8.38 12.94
CA ARG A 3 -6.04 -9.55 13.75
C ARG A 3 -5.14 -9.78 14.96
N PHE A 4 -3.86 -9.39 14.88
CA PHE A 4 -2.94 -9.48 16.02
C PHE A 4 -3.26 -8.36 17.03
N LEU A 5 -3.45 -7.13 16.55
CA LEU A 5 -3.87 -6.01 17.40
C LEU A 5 -5.19 -6.30 18.13
N ALA A 6 -6.21 -6.81 17.44
CA ALA A 6 -7.49 -7.14 18.04
C ALA A 6 -7.40 -8.17 19.18
N ARG A 7 -6.43 -9.11 19.10
CA ARG A 7 -6.25 -10.15 20.13
C ARG A 7 -5.32 -9.71 21.26
N SER A 8 -4.23 -9.04 20.93
CA SER A 8 -3.13 -8.79 21.87
C SER A 8 -3.10 -7.36 22.39
N MET A 9 -3.73 -6.41 21.68
CA MET A 9 -3.71 -4.97 21.98
C MET A 9 -5.08 -4.32 21.65
N PRO A 10 -6.19 -4.78 22.23
CA PRO A 10 -7.54 -4.35 21.85
C PRO A 10 -7.80 -2.86 22.10
N SER A 11 -7.18 -2.27 23.13
CA SER A 11 -7.26 -0.83 23.38
C SER A 11 -6.57 -0.01 22.29
N LEU A 12 -5.48 -0.52 21.70
CA LEU A 12 -4.81 0.14 20.58
C LEU A 12 -5.63 -0.01 19.29
N GLU A 13 -6.22 -1.20 19.07
CA GLU A 13 -7.06 -1.48 17.89
C GLU A 13 -8.28 -0.55 17.82
N SER A 14 -8.90 -0.25 18.96
CA SER A 14 -10.10 0.61 19.02
C SER A 14 -9.85 2.08 18.69
N TYR A 15 -8.60 2.55 18.73
CA TYR A 15 -8.25 3.89 18.23
C TYR A 15 -8.27 3.98 16.71
N PHE A 16 -8.12 2.86 16.00
CA PHE A 16 -8.16 2.84 14.54
C PHE A 16 -9.60 2.69 14.03
N HIS A 17 -9.93 3.40 12.96
CA HIS A 17 -11.20 3.18 12.27
C HIS A 17 -11.28 1.74 11.73
N TYR A 18 -12.50 1.20 11.55
CA TYR A 18 -12.70 -0.20 11.11
C TYR A 18 -12.15 -0.50 9.71
N ARG A 19 -12.02 0.53 8.86
CA ARG A 19 -11.52 0.38 7.49
C ARG A 19 -10.01 0.20 7.47
N ASN A 20 -9.56 -0.71 6.61
CA ASN A 20 -8.15 -0.88 6.29
C ASN A 20 -7.87 -0.26 4.93
N LEU A 21 -6.68 0.33 4.79
CA LEU A 21 -6.12 0.71 3.50
C LEU A 21 -4.92 -0.19 3.22
N ASP A 22 -5.12 -1.19 2.36
CA ASP A 22 -4.10 -2.19 2.06
C ASP A 22 -3.45 -1.91 0.70
N VAL A 23 -2.16 -1.55 0.73
CA VAL A 23 -1.37 -1.25 -0.47
C VAL A 23 -1.20 -2.50 -1.36
N SER A 24 -1.22 -3.70 -0.78
CA SER A 24 -1.12 -4.95 -1.54
C SER A 24 -2.32 -5.16 -2.46
N THR A 25 -3.49 -4.62 -2.10
CA THR A 25 -4.67 -4.63 -2.99
C THR A 25 -4.36 -3.87 -4.28
N LEU A 26 -3.74 -2.68 -4.19
CA LEU A 26 -3.35 -1.91 -5.38
C LEU A 26 -2.26 -2.62 -6.18
N LYS A 27 -1.30 -3.28 -5.51
CA LYS A 27 -0.27 -4.08 -6.16
C LYS A 27 -0.87 -5.20 -7.00
N GLU A 28 -1.79 -5.98 -6.44
CA GLU A 28 -2.44 -7.08 -7.15
C GLU A 28 -3.28 -6.60 -8.35
N LEU A 29 -3.96 -5.46 -8.21
CA LEU A 29 -4.67 -4.82 -9.31
C LEU A 29 -3.70 -4.32 -10.39
N ALA A 30 -2.60 -3.65 -10.01
CA ALA A 30 -1.59 -3.17 -10.94
C ALA A 30 -0.92 -4.32 -11.71
N LEU A 31 -0.64 -5.45 -11.04
CA LEU A 31 -0.07 -6.64 -11.68
C LEU A 31 -0.96 -7.18 -12.81
N ARG A 32 -2.29 -7.06 -12.70
CA ARG A 32 -3.26 -7.56 -13.69
C ARG A 32 -3.64 -6.54 -14.73
N TRP A 33 -3.82 -5.28 -14.33
CA TRP A 33 -4.40 -4.24 -15.19
C TRP A 33 -3.33 -3.32 -15.80
N ALA A 34 -2.16 -3.20 -15.16
CA ALA A 34 -1.05 -2.41 -15.66
C ALA A 34 0.32 -3.07 -15.36
N PRO A 35 0.62 -4.26 -15.95
CA PRO A 35 1.84 -5.01 -15.62
C PRO A 35 3.15 -4.21 -15.78
N LYS A 36 3.18 -3.24 -16.71
CA LYS A 36 4.33 -2.34 -16.90
C LYS A 36 4.54 -1.41 -15.70
N VAL A 37 3.46 -0.91 -15.09
CA VAL A 37 3.52 -0.08 -13.88
C VAL A 37 3.94 -0.94 -12.69
N ALA A 38 3.38 -2.13 -12.52
CA ALA A 38 3.77 -3.01 -11.43
C ALA A 38 5.28 -3.36 -11.42
N LYS A 39 5.89 -3.50 -12.60
CA LYS A 39 7.35 -3.74 -12.75
C LYS A 39 8.23 -2.52 -12.47
N GLY A 40 7.66 -1.33 -12.31
CA GLY A 40 8.40 -0.09 -12.12
C GLY A 40 8.64 0.28 -10.65
N PHE A 41 8.18 -0.53 -9.70
CA PHE A 41 8.41 -0.32 -8.27
C PHE A 41 8.99 -1.59 -7.62
N TYR A 42 10.03 -1.42 -6.82
CA TYR A 42 10.70 -2.48 -6.07
C TYR A 42 10.89 -2.03 -4.62
N LYS A 43 10.65 -2.94 -3.67
CA LYS A 43 10.89 -2.71 -2.24
C LYS A 43 12.33 -3.06 -1.88
N GLU A 44 12.93 -2.25 -1.01
CA GLU A 44 14.21 -2.57 -0.39
C GLU A 44 13.93 -3.26 0.94
N SER A 45 13.91 -4.60 0.94
CA SER A 45 13.60 -5.39 2.13
C SER A 45 14.70 -5.28 3.19
N GLN A 46 14.57 -4.34 4.12
CA GLN A 46 15.49 -4.16 5.25
C GLN A 46 15.05 -4.86 6.55
N HIS A 47 13.96 -5.64 6.53
CA HIS A 47 13.43 -6.44 7.65
C HIS A 47 13.18 -5.68 8.96
N LEU A 48 13.04 -4.36 8.90
CA LEU A 48 12.67 -3.51 10.03
C LEU A 48 11.26 -2.98 9.83
N ALA A 49 10.42 -3.04 10.87
CA ALA A 49 9.04 -2.58 10.80
C ALA A 49 8.91 -1.12 10.32
N LEU A 50 9.83 -0.24 10.73
CA LEU A 50 9.84 1.15 10.27
C LEU A 50 10.21 1.28 8.78
N ALA A 51 11.10 0.43 8.29
CA ALA A 51 11.45 0.38 6.87
C ALA A 51 10.26 -0.13 6.05
N ASP A 52 9.60 -1.20 6.50
CA ASP A 52 8.41 -1.76 5.83
C ASP A 52 7.26 -0.74 5.72
N ILE A 53 7.07 0.11 6.74
CA ILE A 53 6.09 1.20 6.71
C ILE A 53 6.47 2.24 5.64
N ARG A 54 7.74 2.66 5.60
CA ARG A 54 8.23 3.65 4.61
C ARG A 54 8.10 3.12 3.19
N ASP A 55 8.53 1.88 2.95
CA ASP A 55 8.41 1.20 1.66
C ASP A 55 6.95 1.11 1.19
N SER A 56 6.02 0.84 2.11
CA SER A 56 4.59 0.76 1.78
C SER A 56 3.99 2.13 1.46
N ILE A 57 4.45 3.20 2.12
CA ILE A 57 4.07 4.58 1.79
C ILE A 57 4.59 4.96 0.39
N ASP A 58 5.83 4.62 0.07
CA ASP A 58 6.43 4.95 -1.22
C ASP A 58 5.81 4.13 -2.37
N GLU A 59 5.46 2.87 -2.12
CA GLU A 59 4.68 2.04 -3.04
C GLU A 59 3.31 2.68 -3.34
N LEU A 60 2.61 3.15 -2.32
CA LEU A 60 1.32 3.81 -2.49
C LEU A 60 1.46 5.13 -3.27
N ARG A 61 2.50 5.92 -3.01
CA ARG A 61 2.81 7.14 -3.78
C ARG A 61 3.07 6.82 -5.25
N TYR A 62 3.81 5.76 -5.52
CA TYR A 62 4.08 5.28 -6.87
C TYR A 62 2.77 4.90 -7.59
N TYR A 63 1.93 4.05 -6.99
CA TYR A 63 0.66 3.66 -7.60
C TYR A 63 -0.31 4.82 -7.75
N ARG A 64 -0.34 5.78 -6.81
CA ARG A 64 -1.14 6.99 -6.96
C ARG A 64 -0.77 7.74 -8.25
N LYS A 65 0.53 7.92 -8.51
CA LYS A 65 1.03 8.70 -9.65
C LYS A 65 0.93 7.94 -10.98
N HIS A 66 1.18 6.64 -10.99
CA HIS A 66 1.39 5.87 -12.22
C HIS A 66 0.25 4.92 -12.57
N PHE A 67 -0.64 4.61 -11.62
CA PHE A 67 -1.76 3.68 -11.82
C PHE A 67 -3.13 4.32 -11.62
N ILE A 68 -3.30 5.13 -10.57
CA ILE A 68 -4.62 5.70 -10.22
C ILE A 68 -4.89 7.00 -10.97
N LEU A 69 -3.93 7.93 -10.96
CA LEU A 69 -4.08 9.20 -11.66
C LEU A 69 -3.64 9.03 -13.11
N SER A 70 -4.60 8.83 -14.01
CA SER A 70 -4.41 9.10 -15.43
C SER A 70 -4.33 10.62 -15.59
N THR A 71 -3.22 11.13 -16.11
CA THR A 71 -3.17 12.50 -16.65
C THR A 71 -4.29 12.63 -17.66
N SER A 72 -5.35 13.35 -17.29
CA SER A 72 -6.36 13.79 -18.24
C SER A 72 -5.66 14.73 -19.22
N THR A 73 -5.24 14.21 -20.37
CA THR A 73 -4.87 15.05 -21.50
C THR A 73 -6.17 15.68 -21.96
N VAL A 74 -6.50 16.85 -21.40
CA VAL A 74 -7.55 17.71 -21.92
C VAL A 74 -7.12 18.07 -23.34
N SER A 75 -7.86 17.54 -24.32
CA SER A 75 -7.76 17.93 -25.73
C SER A 75 -8.47 19.26 -25.96
#